data_AF-A0A143BBV8-F1
#
_entry.id   AF-A0A143BBV8-F1
#
_cell.length_a   1.000
_cell.length_b   1.000
_cell.length_c   1.000
_cell.angle_alpha   90.00
_cell.angle_beta   90.00
_cell.angle_gamma   90.00
#
_symmetry.space_group_name_H-M   'P 1'
#
loop_
_entity.id
_entity.type
_entity.pdbx_description
1 polymer ?
#
loop_
_entity_poly.entity_id
_entity_poly.type
_entity_poly.pdbx_seq_one_letter_code
_entity_poly.pdbx_strand_id
1 'polypeptide(L)'
;MEFATSDEWRRRERDVFWRWRQKKVPRPVVESAGERAGRLFDGGMNCALAVLQATTGNENPQLMEIAGAFGAGIGGSKCLCGAVSGGVMALGLRGQRKRAGELVAAFKARNRITCCKGLSAGYAWMSREHRQNCRRMTMETAEIVDRLLRR
;
A
#
# COMPACT_ATOMS: atom_id res chain seq x y z
N MET A 1 -2.58 25.95 -58.24
CA MET A 1 -2.18 25.53 -56.88
C MET A 1 -2.42 26.72 -55.97
N GLU A 2 -3.57 26.76 -55.29
CA GLU A 2 -3.87 27.85 -54.35
C GLU A 2 -3.19 27.56 -53.01
N PHE A 3 -2.31 28.48 -52.62
CA PHE A 3 -1.65 28.45 -51.32
C PHE A 3 -2.63 29.04 -50.29
N ALA A 4 -3.01 28.23 -49.30
CA ALA A 4 -3.88 28.66 -48.21
C ALA A 4 -3.31 29.90 -47.51
N THR A 5 -4.18 30.87 -47.24
CA THR A 5 -3.81 32.17 -46.66
C THR A 5 -3.33 32.02 -45.21
N SER A 6 -2.50 32.95 -44.72
CA SER A 6 -1.93 32.89 -43.36
C SER A 6 -2.99 32.84 -42.25
N ASP A 7 -4.21 33.31 -42.53
CA ASP A 7 -5.36 33.26 -41.60
C ASP A 7 -6.05 31.89 -41.56
N GLU A 8 -6.04 31.13 -42.67
CA GLU A 8 -6.54 29.75 -42.71
C GLU A 8 -5.61 28.79 -41.96
N TRP A 9 -4.30 29.01 -42.08
CA TRP A 9 -3.29 28.32 -41.27
C TRP A 9 -3.52 28.58 -39.77
N ARG A 10 -3.74 29.84 -39.38
CA ARG A 10 -3.97 30.24 -37.98
C ARG A 10 -5.28 29.68 -37.41
N ARG A 11 -6.33 29.54 -38.22
CA ARG A 11 -7.59 28.89 -37.81
C ARG A 11 -7.41 27.38 -37.57
N ARG A 12 -6.76 26.68 -38.51
CA ARG A 12 -6.48 25.24 -38.38
C ARG A 12 -5.59 24.92 -37.18
N GLU A 13 -4.56 25.71 -36.90
CA GLU A 13 -3.70 25.51 -35.73
C GLU A 13 -4.44 25.67 -34.41
N ARG A 14 -5.34 26.66 -34.30
CA ARG A 14 -6.16 26.82 -33.09
C ARG A 14 -7.11 25.64 -32.86
N ASP A 15 -7.71 25.09 -33.93
CA ASP A 15 -8.62 23.93 -33.82
C ASP A 15 -7.87 22.64 -33.43
N VAL A 16 -6.66 22.44 -33.96
CA VAL A 16 -5.80 21.30 -33.60
C VAL A 16 -5.29 21.45 -32.16
N PHE A 17 -4.90 22.65 -31.76
CA PHE A 17 -4.41 22.96 -30.41
C PHE A 17 -5.51 22.81 -29.34
N TRP A 18 -6.75 23.25 -29.63
CA TRP A 18 -7.91 23.04 -28.74
C TRP A 18 -8.28 21.56 -28.62
N ARG A 19 -8.29 20.80 -29.73
CA ARG A 19 -8.53 19.35 -29.72
C ARG A 19 -7.50 18.57 -28.90
N TRP A 20 -6.25 19.05 -28.84
CA TRP A 20 -5.20 18.41 -28.05
C TRP A 20 -5.32 18.74 -26.55
N ARG A 21 -5.70 19.97 -26.19
CA ARG A 21 -5.97 20.37 -24.79
C ARG A 21 -7.20 19.72 -24.15
N GLN A 22 -8.17 19.24 -24.95
CA GLN A 22 -9.34 18.51 -24.45
C GLN A 22 -9.09 17.03 -24.19
N LYS A 23 -7.95 16.47 -24.59
CA LYS A 23 -7.55 15.16 -24.10
C LYS A 23 -7.23 15.31 -22.63
N LYS A 24 -8.17 14.90 -21.76
CA LYS A 24 -7.92 14.70 -20.33
C LYS A 24 -6.70 13.80 -20.22
N VAL A 25 -5.52 14.39 -20.04
CA VAL A 25 -4.32 13.65 -19.64
C VAL A 25 -4.73 12.95 -18.34
N PRO A 26 -4.78 11.61 -18.29
CA PRO A 26 -5.10 10.92 -17.06
C PRO A 26 -4.14 11.45 -16.01
N ARG A 27 -4.70 11.99 -14.91
CA ARG A 27 -3.88 12.42 -13.79
C ARG A 27 -2.99 11.22 -13.43
N PRO A 28 -1.66 11.37 -13.34
CA PRO A 28 -0.77 10.24 -13.07
C PRO A 28 -1.32 9.50 -11.85
N VAL A 29 -1.62 8.21 -12.02
CA VAL A 29 -2.20 7.40 -10.95
C VAL A 29 -1.08 7.20 -9.94
N VAL A 30 -1.10 8.00 -8.87
CA VAL A 30 -0.15 7.86 -7.78
C VAL A 30 -0.55 6.60 -7.01
N GLU A 31 0.25 5.54 -7.13
CA GLU A 31 0.05 4.26 -6.43
C GLU A 31 -0.11 4.52 -4.93
N SER A 32 -1.23 4.07 -4.37
CA SER A 32 -1.54 4.21 -2.95
C SER A 32 -0.62 3.35 -2.08
N ALA A 33 -0.54 3.64 -0.78
CA ALA A 33 0.24 2.82 0.14
C ALA A 33 -0.27 1.37 0.18
N GLY A 34 -1.59 1.18 0.11
CA GLY A 34 -2.24 -0.13 0.03
C GLY A 34 -1.90 -0.88 -1.24
N GLU A 35 -2.02 -0.24 -2.41
CA GLU A 35 -1.67 -0.85 -3.70
C GLU A 35 -0.21 -1.32 -3.72
N ARG A 36 0.70 -0.46 -3.25
CA ARG A 36 2.12 -0.75 -3.11
C ARG A 36 2.38 -1.94 -2.19
N ALA A 37 1.75 -1.97 -1.02
CA ALA A 37 1.89 -3.07 -0.07
C ALA A 37 1.35 -4.40 -0.64
N GLY A 38 0.24 -4.35 -1.37
CA GLY A 38 -0.31 -5.51 -2.07
C GLY A 38 0.67 -6.06 -3.11
N ARG A 39 1.24 -5.19 -3.95
CA ARG A 39 2.25 -5.57 -4.95
C ARG A 39 3.51 -6.17 -4.33
N LEU A 40 4.02 -5.59 -3.24
CA LEU A 40 5.19 -6.12 -2.52
C LEU A 40 4.90 -7.49 -1.92
N PHE A 41 3.71 -7.68 -1.35
CA PHE A 41 3.27 -8.98 -0.83
C PHE A 41 3.16 -10.04 -1.93
N ASP A 42 2.57 -9.68 -3.08
CA ASP A 42 2.50 -10.55 -4.26
C ASP A 42 3.90 -10.89 -4.80
N GLY A 43 4.85 -9.98 -4.65
CA GLY A 43 6.27 -10.17 -4.98
C GLY A 43 7.05 -11.06 -4.00
N GLY A 44 6.39 -11.64 -3.00
CA GLY A 44 7.00 -12.60 -2.08
C GLY A 44 7.36 -12.04 -0.70
N MET A 45 7.16 -10.74 -0.46
CA MET A 45 7.30 -10.20 0.89
C MET A 45 6.20 -10.73 1.80
N ASN A 46 6.55 -11.00 3.06
CA ASN A 46 5.53 -11.27 4.07
C ASN A 46 4.78 -9.98 4.43
N CYS A 47 3.69 -10.14 5.18
CA CYS A 47 2.80 -9.04 5.52
C CYS A 47 3.45 -7.91 6.35
N ALA A 48 4.48 -8.19 7.17
CA ALA A 48 5.19 -7.17 7.94
C ALA A 48 6.14 -6.36 7.04
N LEU A 49 6.96 -7.05 6.25
CA LEU A 49 7.87 -6.47 5.24
C LEU A 49 7.12 -5.53 4.30
N ALA A 50 6.03 -6.04 3.69
CA ALA A 50 5.26 -5.30 2.70
C ALA A 50 4.68 -3.99 3.27
N VAL A 51 4.11 -4.01 4.48
CA VAL A 51 3.57 -2.79 5.12
C VAL A 51 4.69 -1.81 5.46
N LEU A 52 5.80 -2.29 6.03
CA LEU A 52 6.91 -1.43 6.42
C LEU A 52 7.54 -0.74 5.21
N GLN A 53 7.91 -1.50 4.17
CA GLN A 53 8.53 -0.94 2.98
C GLN A 53 7.54 -0.04 2.22
N ALA A 54 6.27 -0.43 2.08
CA ALA A 54 5.30 0.38 1.36
C ALA A 54 5.04 1.75 1.98
N THR A 55 5.11 1.86 3.31
CA THR A 55 4.76 3.10 4.03
C THR A 55 5.97 3.96 4.39
N THR A 56 7.17 3.38 4.40
CA THR A 56 8.40 4.11 4.73
C THR A 56 9.31 4.34 3.54
N GLY A 57 9.21 3.49 2.50
CA GLY A 57 10.16 3.42 1.39
C GLY A 57 11.55 2.90 1.80
N ASN A 58 11.69 2.36 3.02
CA ASN A 58 12.98 1.95 3.55
C ASN A 58 13.35 0.55 3.06
N GLU A 59 14.56 0.42 2.52
CA GLU A 59 15.12 -0.84 2.00
C GLU A 59 16.37 -1.29 2.76
N ASN A 60 16.64 -0.70 3.94
CA ASN A 60 17.76 -1.08 4.78
C ASN A 60 17.68 -2.59 5.09
N PRO A 61 18.70 -3.39 4.73
CA PRO A 61 18.62 -4.84 4.87
C PRO A 61 18.39 -5.31 6.30
N GLN A 62 19.01 -4.68 7.29
CA GLN A 62 18.86 -5.07 8.70
C GLN A 62 17.43 -4.80 9.20
N LEU A 63 16.84 -3.68 8.80
CA LEU A 63 15.45 -3.37 9.11
C LEU A 63 14.49 -4.36 8.43
N MET A 64 14.77 -4.74 7.18
CA MET A 64 13.99 -5.76 6.48
C MET A 64 14.10 -7.13 7.17
N GLU A 65 15.30 -7.55 7.59
CA GLU A 65 15.48 -8.79 8.36
C GLU A 65 14.67 -8.77 9.68
N ILE A 66 14.72 -7.65 10.41
CA ILE A 66 13.92 -7.48 11.63
C ILE A 66 12.42 -7.62 11.34
N ALA A 67 11.90 -6.96 10.30
CA ALA A 67 10.50 -7.07 9.91
C ALA A 67 10.15 -8.47 9.39
N GLY A 68 11.08 -9.11 8.69
CA GLY A 68 11.00 -10.47 8.17
C GLY A 68 10.61 -11.48 9.24
N ALA A 69 11.20 -11.37 10.44
CA ALA A 69 10.92 -12.24 11.57
C ALA A 69 9.45 -12.25 12.04
N PHE A 70 8.68 -11.20 11.74
CA PHE A 70 7.25 -11.09 12.11
C PHE A 70 6.32 -11.79 11.10
N GLY A 71 6.88 -12.31 10.00
CA GLY A 71 6.17 -13.09 8.99
C GLY A 71 5.48 -14.32 9.57
N ALA A 72 4.36 -14.71 8.94
CA ALA A 72 3.45 -15.74 9.46
C ALA A 72 3.01 -15.52 10.93
N GLY A 73 3.23 -14.30 11.44
CA GLY A 73 2.86 -13.80 12.76
C GLY A 73 3.80 -14.17 13.89
N ILE A 74 4.93 -13.45 13.99
CA ILE A 74 6.06 -13.74 14.89
C ILE A 74 6.46 -15.20 14.90
N GLY A 75 7.25 -15.44 13.85
CA GLY A 75 7.98 -16.66 13.58
C GLY A 75 7.11 -17.83 13.14
N GLY A 76 5.93 -17.59 12.58
CA GLY A 76 4.99 -18.68 12.29
C GLY A 76 4.32 -19.28 13.54
N SER A 77 4.53 -18.71 14.72
CA SER A 77 3.79 -19.08 15.95
C SER A 77 2.29 -18.77 15.86
N LYS A 78 1.89 -18.01 14.83
CA LYS A 78 0.52 -17.52 14.61
C LYS A 78 0.02 -16.63 15.75
N CYS A 79 0.92 -15.93 16.45
CA CYS A 79 0.54 -15.06 17.57
C CYS A 79 0.01 -13.71 17.08
N LEU A 80 0.86 -12.82 16.57
CA LEU A 80 0.50 -11.43 16.23
C LEU A 80 0.48 -11.20 14.71
N CYS A 81 -0.48 -10.44 14.18
CA CYS A 81 -0.55 -10.11 12.77
C CYS A 81 0.69 -9.32 12.29
N GLY A 82 1.40 -9.86 11.29
CA GLY A 82 2.60 -9.22 10.74
C GLY A 82 2.35 -7.84 10.14
N ALA A 83 1.22 -7.63 9.45
CA ALA A 83 0.88 -6.31 8.88
C ALA A 83 0.80 -5.22 9.97
N VAL A 84 0.18 -5.54 11.12
CA VAL A 84 0.11 -4.61 12.26
C VAL A 84 1.51 -4.33 12.81
N SER A 85 2.33 -5.36 12.98
CA SER A 85 3.73 -5.19 13.45
C SER A 85 4.55 -4.29 12.52
N GLY A 86 4.48 -4.52 11.20
CA GLY A 86 5.16 -3.66 10.21
C GLY A 86 4.68 -2.21 10.24
N GLY A 87 3.38 -1.99 10.47
CA GLY A 87 2.82 -0.65 10.65
C GLY A 87 3.30 0.04 11.92
N VAL A 88 3.40 -0.69 13.04
CA VAL A 88 3.97 -0.16 14.29
C VAL A 88 5.43 0.22 14.12
N MET A 89 6.23 -0.60 13.41
CA MET A 89 7.62 -0.28 13.06
C MET A 89 7.69 1.02 12.23
N ALA A 90 6.85 1.15 11.21
CA ALA A 90 6.80 2.35 10.37
C ALA A 90 6.48 3.62 11.17
N LEU A 91 5.49 3.57 12.07
CA LEU A 91 5.18 4.67 12.99
C LEU A 91 6.36 5.00 13.91
N GLY A 92 7.03 3.98 14.45
CA GLY A 92 8.22 4.15 15.30
C GLY A 92 9.35 4.88 14.58
N LEU A 93 9.68 4.46 13.36
CA LEU A 93 10.73 5.08 12.53
C LEU A 93 10.46 6.55 12.23
N ARG A 94 9.18 6.95 12.17
CA ARG A 94 8.76 8.33 11.91
C ARG A 94 8.52 9.14 13.19
N GLY A 95 8.93 8.62 14.35
CA GLY A 95 8.76 9.30 15.65
C GLY A 95 7.31 9.31 16.17
N GLN A 96 6.40 8.59 15.51
CA GLN A 96 4.96 8.57 15.80
C GLN A 96 4.53 7.37 16.67
N ARG A 97 5.44 6.81 17.48
CA ARG A 97 5.17 5.61 18.32
C ARG A 97 3.91 5.69 19.20
N LYS A 98 3.51 6.89 19.64
CA LYS A 98 2.29 7.11 20.45
C LYS A 98 0.99 6.73 19.72
N ARG A 99 1.04 6.59 18.39
CA ARG A 99 -0.11 6.31 17.52
C ARG A 99 -0.27 4.83 17.21
N ALA A 100 0.60 3.97 17.74
CA ALA A 100 0.49 2.52 17.59
C ALA A 100 -0.88 1.99 18.10
N GLY A 101 -1.42 2.58 19.16
CA GLY A 101 -2.76 2.25 19.66
C GLY A 101 -3.88 2.58 18.67
N GLU A 102 -3.78 3.71 17.96
CA GLU A 102 -4.75 4.09 16.91
C GLU A 102 -4.73 3.10 15.74
N LEU A 103 -3.53 2.68 15.31
CA LEU A 103 -3.37 1.66 14.28
C LEU A 103 -4.05 0.35 14.70
N VAL A 104 -3.80 -0.12 15.92
CA VAL A 104 -4.39 -1.36 16.44
C VAL A 104 -5.91 -1.24 16.54
N ALA A 105 -6.43 -0.10 17.01
CA ALA A 105 -7.86 0.14 17.10
C ALA A 105 -8.54 0.13 15.71
N ALA A 106 -7.96 0.84 14.74
CA ALA A 106 -8.46 0.88 13.37
C ALA A 106 -8.41 -0.50 12.69
N PHE A 107 -7.35 -1.28 12.93
CA PHE A 107 -7.25 -2.65 12.43
C PHE A 107 -8.33 -3.56 13.03
N LYS A 108 -8.54 -3.49 14.35
CA LYS A 108 -9.57 -4.28 15.05
C LYS A 108 -10.99 -3.87 14.67
N ALA A 109 -11.25 -2.60 14.36
CA ALA A 109 -12.56 -2.18 13.87
C ALA A 109 -12.99 -2.96 12.61
N ARG A 110 -12.03 -3.38 11.78
CA ARG A 110 -12.29 -4.15 10.55
C ARG A 110 -12.13 -5.66 10.73
N ASN A 111 -11.21 -6.10 11.60
CA ASN A 111 -10.80 -7.51 11.70
C ASN A 111 -11.06 -8.16 13.08
N ARG A 112 -11.62 -7.40 14.04
CA ARG A 112 -11.95 -7.74 15.44
C ARG A 112 -10.76 -8.00 16.37
N ILE A 113 -9.77 -8.74 15.90
CA ILE A 113 -8.59 -9.16 16.67
C ILE A 113 -7.30 -8.86 15.90
N THR A 114 -6.16 -8.89 16.59
CA THR A 114 -4.83 -8.84 15.96
C THR A 114 -4.14 -10.20 15.94
N CYS A 115 -4.74 -11.22 16.55
CA CYS A 115 -4.15 -12.54 16.69
C CYS A 115 -4.12 -13.26 15.32
N CYS A 116 -2.93 -13.61 14.82
CA CYS A 116 -2.77 -14.20 13.49
C CYS A 116 -3.50 -15.54 13.37
N LYS A 117 -3.46 -16.37 14.41
CA LYS A 117 -4.20 -17.65 14.48
C LYS A 117 -5.70 -17.43 14.32
N GLY A 118 -6.28 -16.48 15.03
CA GLY A 118 -7.72 -16.21 14.93
C GLY A 118 -8.11 -15.57 13.59
N LEU A 119 -7.27 -14.68 13.04
CA LEU A 119 -7.49 -14.08 11.72
C LEU A 119 -7.42 -15.10 10.57
N SER A 120 -6.67 -16.19 10.77
CA SER A 120 -6.49 -17.27 9.79
C SER A 120 -7.31 -18.52 10.08
N ALA A 121 -8.11 -18.54 11.16
CA ALA A 121 -8.76 -19.76 11.65
C ALA A 121 -9.74 -20.39 10.64
N GLY A 122 -10.36 -19.58 9.78
CA GLY A 122 -11.32 -20.03 8.77
C GLY A 122 -10.69 -20.54 7.47
N TYR A 123 -9.36 -20.61 7.37
CA TYR A 123 -8.68 -20.99 6.12
C TYR A 123 -7.69 -22.14 6.32
N ALA A 124 -7.56 -22.99 5.30
CA ALA A 124 -6.42 -23.89 5.21
C ALA A 124 -5.12 -23.06 5.11
N TRP A 125 -4.11 -23.42 5.90
CA TRP A 125 -2.86 -22.66 5.94
C TRP A 125 -2.19 -22.66 4.55
N MET A 126 -1.67 -21.51 4.15
CA MET A 126 -1.08 -21.25 2.81
C MET A 126 -1.99 -21.50 1.60
N SER A 127 -3.28 -21.77 1.80
CA SER A 127 -4.28 -21.76 0.72
C SER A 127 -4.34 -20.41 0.01
N ARG A 128 -4.92 -20.40 -1.19
CA ARG A 128 -5.13 -19.17 -1.96
C ARG A 128 -5.98 -18.18 -1.15
N GLU A 129 -7.02 -18.65 -0.51
CA GLU A 129 -7.95 -17.88 0.31
C GLU A 129 -7.24 -17.27 1.53
N HIS A 130 -6.42 -18.06 2.21
CA HIS A 130 -5.58 -17.57 3.31
C HIS A 130 -4.64 -16.45 2.85
N ARG A 131 -3.93 -16.66 1.72
CA ARG A 131 -3.01 -15.65 1.17
C ARG A 131 -3.75 -14.39 0.72
N GLN A 132 -4.93 -14.53 0.11
CA GLN A 132 -5.77 -13.38 -0.25
C GLN A 132 -6.25 -12.60 0.97
N ASN A 133 -6.63 -13.29 2.06
CA ASN A 133 -6.99 -12.61 3.31
C ASN A 133 -5.79 -11.85 3.90
N CYS A 134 -4.60 -12.46 3.94
CA CYS A 134 -3.37 -11.78 4.37
C CYS A 134 -3.06 -10.57 3.49
N ARG A 135 -3.14 -10.72 2.16
CA ARG A 135 -2.94 -9.64 1.20
C ARG A 135 -3.89 -8.47 1.45
N ARG A 136 -5.18 -8.74 1.60
CA ARG A 136 -6.19 -7.72 1.93
C ARG A 136 -5.83 -6.96 3.21
N MET A 137 -5.52 -7.69 4.29
CA MET A 137 -5.13 -7.07 5.55
C MET A 137 -3.84 -6.23 5.41
N THR A 138 -2.86 -6.69 4.64
CA THR A 138 -1.63 -5.94 4.33
C THR A 138 -1.95 -4.61 3.64
N MET A 139 -2.77 -4.63 2.58
CA MET A 139 -3.16 -3.41 1.87
C MET A 139 -3.92 -2.43 2.77
N GLU A 140 -4.94 -2.92 3.47
CA GLU A 140 -5.76 -2.09 4.37
C GLU A 140 -4.93 -1.49 5.51
N THR A 141 -3.96 -2.25 6.03
CA THR A 141 -3.10 -1.78 7.11
C THR A 141 -2.14 -0.70 6.61
N ALA A 142 -1.56 -0.85 5.42
CA ALA A 142 -0.72 0.18 4.83
C ALA A 142 -1.48 1.50 4.60
N GLU A 143 -2.74 1.45 4.17
CA GLU A 143 -3.61 2.63 4.06
C GLU A 143 -3.86 3.32 5.41
N ILE A 144 -4.10 2.53 6.47
CA ILE A 144 -4.27 3.08 7.82
C ILE A 144 -2.97 3.77 8.25
N VAL A 145 -1.84 3.11 8.08
CA VAL A 145 -0.52 3.62 8.48
C VAL A 145 -0.17 4.89 7.71
N ASP A 146 -0.34 4.93 6.39
CA ASP A 146 -0.09 6.12 5.57
C ASP A 146 -0.94 7.31 6.02
N ARG A 147 -2.24 7.08 6.29
CA ARG A 147 -3.12 8.12 6.84
C ARG A 147 -2.66 8.58 8.22
N LEU A 148 -2.18 7.67 9.07
CA LEU A 148 -1.63 8.07 10.36
C LEU A 148 -0.39 8.94 10.13
N LEU A 149 0.58 8.49 9.34
CA LEU A 149 1.83 9.21 9.06
C LEU A 149 1.64 10.63 8.48
N ARG A 150 0.57 10.87 7.73
CA ARG A 150 0.26 12.19 7.12
C ARG A 150 -0.44 13.19 8.05
N ARG A 151 -0.97 12.74 9.18
CA ARG A 151 -1.57 13.59 10.21
C ARG A 151 -0.52 14.05 11.19
#